data_AF-A0A5B8NKG0-F1
#
_entry.id   AF-A0A5B8NKG0-F1
#
_cell.length_a   1.000
_cell.length_b   1.000
_cell.length_c   1.000
_cell.angle_alpha   90.00
_cell.angle_beta   90.00
_cell.angle_gamma   90.00
#
_symmetry.space_group_name_H-M   'P 1'
#
loop_
_entity.id
_entity.type
_entity.pdbx_description
1 polymer ?
#
loop_
_entity_poly.entity_id
_entity_poly.type
_entity_poly.pdbx_seq_one_letter_code
_entity_poly.pdbx_strand_id
1 'polypeptide(L)'
;MTTPIVNVEREELLKIAEEYRNQGYEVLMYPSAENLPDFLKNYCPDLVVRRGNEGVVIEVKSRSSLDSSSMQYLHNLAQTVEKNPGWRFKLVMRNSEEFTYSSQAESSLQVPEIKSQIEVVKKLATDHPASALLYGWSLVEATLRLVAEHEGLTLARVDPPYLMKHLATEGVISRSEYQLLMNVFSLRNAIAHGFKTTQVKQESVYDLIKITEELLVSLNSSHEYHSHEN
;
A
#
# COMPACT_ATOMS: atom_id res chain seq x y z
N MET A 1 5.33 -24.58 5.20
CA MET A 1 4.98 -23.59 4.17
C MET A 1 5.17 -22.22 4.77
N THR A 2 6.23 -21.50 4.40
CA THR A 2 6.57 -20.20 4.99
C THR A 2 5.77 -19.12 4.26
N THR A 3 4.95 -18.36 5.00
CA THR A 3 4.06 -17.32 4.47
C THR A 3 4.87 -16.21 3.77
N PRO A 4 4.40 -15.65 2.64
CA PRO A 4 5.13 -14.65 1.86
C PRO A 4 5.51 -13.40 2.67
N ILE A 5 4.72 -13.04 3.69
CA ILE A 5 4.99 -11.91 4.61
C ILE A 5 6.33 -12.08 5.34
N VAL A 6 6.63 -13.31 5.78
CA VAL A 6 7.85 -13.65 6.53
C VAL A 6 9.09 -13.52 5.64
N ASN A 7 8.97 -13.78 4.34
CA ASN A 7 10.09 -13.62 3.41
C ASN A 7 10.44 -12.15 3.19
N VAL A 8 9.43 -11.28 3.13
CA VAL A 8 9.60 -9.85 2.85
C VAL A 8 10.19 -9.08 4.05
N GLU A 9 9.76 -9.41 5.27
CA GLU A 9 10.38 -8.86 6.50
C GLU A 9 11.84 -9.33 6.61
N ARG A 10 12.12 -10.59 6.25
CA ARG A 10 13.46 -11.16 6.27
C ARG A 10 14.41 -10.52 5.25
N GLU A 11 13.96 -10.23 4.04
CA GLU A 11 14.77 -9.54 3.01
C GLU A 11 15.20 -8.14 3.47
N GLU A 12 14.27 -7.38 4.05
CA GLU A 12 14.56 -6.04 4.58
C GLU A 12 15.54 -6.13 5.76
N LEU A 13 15.36 -7.12 6.64
CA LEU A 13 16.27 -7.36 7.75
C LEU A 13 17.70 -7.65 7.26
N LEU A 14 17.86 -8.42 6.18
CA LEU A 14 19.16 -8.70 5.56
C LEU A 14 19.82 -7.43 4.98
N LYS A 15 19.02 -6.57 4.33
CA LYS A 15 19.51 -5.29 3.80
C LYS A 15 20.01 -4.38 4.91
N ILE A 16 19.23 -4.21 5.97
CA ILE A 16 19.60 -3.41 7.13
C ILE A 16 20.85 -3.99 7.81
N ALA A 17 20.92 -5.31 7.97
CA ALA A 17 22.09 -5.98 8.53
C ALA A 17 23.36 -5.64 7.73
N GLU A 18 23.29 -5.67 6.40
CA GLU A 18 24.41 -5.33 5.53
C GLU A 18 24.82 -3.86 5.60
N GLU A 19 23.85 -2.94 5.64
CA GLU A 19 24.09 -1.51 5.84
C GLU A 19 24.86 -1.23 7.13
N TYR A 20 24.49 -1.88 8.23
CA TYR A 20 25.18 -1.72 9.52
C TYR A 20 26.56 -2.38 9.54
N ARG A 21 26.75 -3.54 8.89
CA ARG A 21 28.08 -4.15 8.73
C ARG A 21 29.03 -3.20 7.98
N ASN A 22 28.56 -2.60 6.90
CA ASN A 22 29.33 -1.63 6.12
C ASN A 22 29.69 -0.36 6.91
N GLN A 23 28.93 -0.05 7.96
CA GLN A 23 29.21 1.06 8.89
C GLN A 23 30.10 0.65 10.08
N GLY A 24 30.62 -0.58 10.07
CA GLY A 24 31.52 -1.10 11.10
C GLY A 24 30.83 -1.56 12.39
N TYR A 25 29.53 -1.88 12.33
CA TYR A 25 28.83 -2.49 13.46
C TYR A 25 29.01 -4.01 13.45
N GLU A 26 29.10 -4.59 14.64
CA GLU A 26 28.83 -6.01 14.86
C GLU A 26 27.32 -6.23 14.74
N VAL A 27 26.91 -7.25 13.98
CA VAL A 27 25.51 -7.48 13.60
C VAL A 27 25.07 -8.88 14.01
N LEU A 28 24.08 -8.95 14.90
CA LEU A 28 23.46 -10.18 15.40
C LEU A 28 22.03 -10.27 14.87
N MET A 29 21.78 -11.18 13.94
CA MET A 29 20.43 -11.47 13.43
C MET A 29 19.80 -12.61 14.23
N TYR A 30 18.53 -12.44 14.60
CA TYR A 30 17.78 -13.39 15.43
C TYR A 30 18.59 -13.93 16.63
N PRO A 31 19.19 -13.05 17.45
CA PRO A 31 20.04 -13.47 18.55
C PRO A 31 19.25 -14.30 19.58
N SER A 32 19.84 -15.41 20.02
CA SER A 32 19.38 -16.10 21.23
C SER A 32 19.66 -15.25 22.48
N ALA A 33 18.92 -15.52 23.56
CA ALA A 33 19.05 -14.79 24.83
C ALA A 33 20.49 -14.78 25.40
N GLU A 34 21.31 -15.79 25.08
CA GLU A 34 22.71 -15.88 25.50
C GLU A 34 23.62 -14.85 24.82
N ASN A 35 23.26 -14.41 23.60
CA ASN A 35 24.00 -13.41 22.83
C ASN A 35 23.55 -11.98 23.14
N LEU A 36 22.48 -11.82 23.93
CA LEU A 36 21.89 -10.54 24.28
C LEU A 36 22.47 -9.98 25.59
N PRO A 37 22.51 -8.65 25.75
CA PRO A 37 22.83 -8.03 27.03
C PRO A 37 21.73 -8.35 28.04
N ASP A 38 22.04 -8.29 29.34
CA ASP A 38 21.13 -8.71 30.41
C ASP A 38 19.74 -8.06 30.34
N PHE A 39 19.67 -6.78 29.97
CA PHE A 39 18.41 -6.05 29.88
C PHE A 39 17.51 -6.49 28.70
N LEU A 40 18.04 -7.24 27.73
CA LEU A 40 17.28 -7.77 26.58
C LEU A 40 17.00 -9.27 26.66
N LYS A 41 17.46 -9.98 27.69
CA LYS A 41 17.33 -11.45 27.78
C LYS A 41 15.89 -11.98 27.72
N ASN A 42 14.91 -11.15 28.05
CA ASN A 42 13.48 -11.48 28.00
C ASN A 42 12.81 -11.15 26.66
N TYR A 43 13.59 -10.72 25.66
CA TYR A 43 13.11 -10.32 24.34
C TYR A 43 13.79 -11.15 23.25
N CYS A 44 13.11 -11.25 22.10
CA CYS A 44 13.62 -11.95 20.92
C CYS A 44 13.63 -10.96 19.73
N PRO A 45 14.51 -9.95 19.74
CA PRO A 45 14.55 -8.97 18.68
C PRO A 45 14.97 -9.58 17.34
N ASP A 46 14.48 -9.01 16.24
CA ASP A 46 14.85 -9.46 14.89
C ASP A 46 16.35 -9.21 14.61
N LEU A 47 16.86 -8.04 15.03
CA LEU A 47 18.24 -7.65 14.82
C LEU A 47 18.79 -6.79 15.96
N VAL A 48 20.03 -7.07 16.37
CA VAL A 48 20.79 -6.25 17.31
C VAL A 48 22.14 -5.92 16.69
N VAL A 49 22.48 -4.64 16.68
CA VAL A 49 23.77 -4.16 16.16
C VAL A 49 24.52 -3.37 17.23
N ARG A 50 25.85 -3.51 17.28
CA ARG A 50 26.69 -2.89 18.31
C ARG A 50 27.97 -2.30 17.72
N ARG A 51 28.41 -1.17 18.26
CA ARG A 51 29.71 -0.57 17.92
C ARG A 51 30.24 0.21 19.12
N GLY A 52 31.26 -0.33 19.78
CA GLY A 52 31.75 0.23 21.04
C GLY A 52 30.65 0.24 22.10
N ASN A 53 30.33 1.42 22.64
CA ASN A 53 29.26 1.60 23.63
C ASN A 53 27.89 1.93 23.01
N GLU A 54 27.79 1.96 21.68
CA GLU A 54 26.54 2.21 20.97
C GLU A 54 25.86 0.88 20.60
N GLY A 55 24.56 0.79 20.82
CA GLY A 55 23.75 -0.37 20.43
C GLY A 55 22.42 0.05 19.81
N VAL A 56 21.97 -0.70 18.80
CA VAL A 56 20.64 -0.51 18.21
C VAL A 56 19.91 -1.84 18.22
N VAL A 57 18.69 -1.82 18.78
CA VAL A 57 17.75 -2.94 18.68
C VAL A 57 16.76 -2.60 17.58
N ILE A 58 16.60 -3.51 16.63
CA ILE A 58 15.85 -3.29 15.40
C ILE A 58 14.78 -4.37 15.28
N GLU A 59 13.54 -3.92 15.05
CA GLU A 59 12.39 -4.75 14.76
C GLU A 59 11.88 -4.38 13.36
N VAL A 60 11.63 -5.39 12.51
CA VAL A 60 11.02 -5.18 11.20
C VAL A 60 9.61 -5.73 11.25
N LYS A 61 8.62 -4.88 10.99
CA LYS A 61 7.20 -5.26 11.03
C LYS A 61 6.47 -4.74 9.81
N SER A 62 5.51 -5.53 9.35
CA SER A 62 4.54 -5.16 8.32
C SER A 62 3.20 -4.80 8.96
N ARG A 63 2.38 -4.00 8.28
CA ARG A 63 1.03 -3.65 8.78
C ARG A 63 0.17 -4.89 9.09
N SER A 64 0.34 -5.97 8.35
CA SER A 64 -0.41 -7.22 8.53
C SER A 64 0.11 -8.08 9.69
N SER A 65 1.35 -7.87 10.16
CA SER A 65 1.92 -8.54 11.35
C SER A 65 1.71 -7.76 12.65
N LEU A 66 1.06 -6.59 12.59
CA LEU A 66 0.72 -5.78 13.76
C LEU A 66 -0.68 -6.09 14.30
N ASP A 67 -0.69 -6.83 15.40
CA ASP A 67 -1.83 -7.06 16.28
C ASP A 67 -1.65 -6.39 17.65
N SER A 68 -2.63 -6.53 18.55
CA SER A 68 -2.57 -5.95 19.90
C SER A 68 -1.39 -6.47 20.75
N SER A 69 -1.06 -7.76 20.63
CA SER A 69 0.05 -8.39 21.36
C SER A 69 1.41 -7.90 20.90
N SER A 70 1.63 -7.82 19.59
CA SER A 70 2.86 -7.32 18.99
C SER A 70 3.06 -5.83 19.29
N MET A 71 1.99 -5.01 19.26
CA MET A 71 2.08 -3.61 19.70
C MET A 71 2.51 -3.49 21.16
N GLN A 72 1.97 -4.32 22.07
CA GLN A 72 2.36 -4.31 23.48
C GLN A 72 3.82 -4.75 23.66
N TYR A 73 4.26 -5.79 22.94
CA TYR A 73 5.65 -6.23 22.92
C TYR A 73 6.60 -5.11 22.46
N LEU A 74 6.30 -4.46 21.32
CA LEU A 74 7.12 -3.38 20.76
C LEU A 74 7.21 -2.19 21.71
N HIS A 75 6.10 -1.83 22.37
CA HIS A 75 6.08 -0.77 23.37
C HIS A 75 6.99 -1.09 24.57
N ASN A 76 6.88 -2.30 25.12
CA ASN A 76 7.69 -2.74 26.25
C ASN A 76 9.18 -2.82 25.89
N LEU A 77 9.49 -3.29 24.67
CA LEU A 77 10.86 -3.35 24.16
C LEU A 77 11.46 -1.96 24.01
N ALA A 78 10.75 -1.02 23.38
CA ALA A 78 11.20 0.36 23.21
C ALA A 78 11.51 1.03 24.55
N GLN A 79 10.59 0.93 25.52
CA GLN A 79 10.79 1.47 26.87
C GLN A 79 11.99 0.86 27.60
N THR A 80 12.25 -0.43 27.38
CA THR A 80 13.39 -1.11 28.00
C THR A 80 14.70 -0.67 27.39
N VAL A 81 14.75 -0.51 26.06
CA VAL A 81 15.94 -0.03 25.34
C VAL A 81 16.27 1.42 25.70
N GLU A 82 15.27 2.31 25.75
CA GLU A 82 15.46 3.74 26.06
C GLU A 82 16.05 3.99 27.46
N LYS A 83 15.84 3.09 28.42
CA LYS A 83 16.40 3.19 29.77
C LYS A 83 17.90 2.88 29.85
N ASN A 84 18.50 2.40 28.76
CA ASN A 84 19.89 1.97 28.73
C ASN A 84 20.74 2.98 27.94
N PRO A 85 21.68 3.70 28.58
CA PRO A 85 22.53 4.69 27.90
C PRO A 85 23.33 4.08 26.75
N GLY A 86 23.41 4.80 25.63
CA GLY A 86 24.09 4.32 24.41
C GLY A 86 23.24 3.38 23.54
N TRP A 87 22.04 3.01 23.99
CA TRP A 87 21.13 2.15 23.24
C TRP A 87 19.94 2.93 22.68
N ARG A 88 19.50 2.53 21.48
CA ARG A 88 18.27 3.06 20.87
C ARG A 88 17.46 1.97 20.20
N PHE A 89 16.14 2.13 20.20
CA PHE A 89 15.22 1.25 19.51
C PHE A 89 14.91 1.82 18.12
N LYS A 90 14.87 0.97 17.09
CA LYS A 90 14.48 1.33 15.72
C LYS A 90 13.42 0.35 15.22
N LEU A 91 12.19 0.80 15.15
CA LEU A 91 11.13 0.10 14.44
C LEU A 91 11.21 0.45 12.95
N VAL A 92 11.40 -0.56 12.10
CA VAL A 92 11.30 -0.42 10.64
C VAL A 92 9.94 -0.95 10.22
N MET A 93 9.06 -0.01 9.91
CA MET A 93 7.74 -0.32 9.39
C MET A 93 7.84 -0.54 7.89
N ARG A 94 7.63 -1.77 7.41
CA ARG A 94 7.38 -1.98 6.00
C ARG A 94 5.92 -1.69 5.74
N ASN A 95 5.66 -0.73 4.85
CA ASN A 95 4.39 -0.69 4.17
C ASN A 95 4.32 -1.99 3.34
N SER A 96 3.60 -2.98 3.87
CA SER A 96 3.02 -4.03 3.03
C SER A 96 2.08 -3.29 2.08
N GLU A 97 2.65 -2.91 0.93
CA GLU A 97 2.08 -2.25 -0.25
C GLU A 97 3.06 -1.17 -0.77
N GLU A 98 4.33 -1.53 -1.00
CA GLU A 98 4.79 -1.28 -2.36
C GLU A 98 3.91 -2.18 -3.23
N PHE A 99 2.85 -1.61 -3.81
CA PHE A 99 2.33 -2.15 -5.06
C PHE A 99 3.48 -2.03 -6.05
N THR A 100 4.41 -2.97 -6.01
CA THR A 100 5.36 -3.16 -7.10
C THR A 100 4.47 -3.61 -8.24
N TYR A 101 3.99 -2.67 -9.05
CA TYR A 101 3.45 -3.01 -10.36
C TYR A 101 4.48 -3.93 -11.00
N SER A 102 4.01 -5.08 -11.48
CA SER A 102 4.86 -6.14 -12.04
C SER A 102 5.89 -5.53 -12.98
N SER A 103 7.10 -6.10 -13.04
CA SER A 103 8.10 -5.76 -14.06
C SER A 103 7.59 -5.98 -15.51
N GLN A 104 6.40 -6.56 -15.67
CA GLN A 104 5.66 -6.69 -16.92
C GLN A 104 4.77 -5.49 -17.26
N ALA A 105 4.64 -4.49 -16.38
CA ALA A 105 3.86 -3.28 -16.64
C ALA A 105 4.75 -2.25 -17.37
N GLU A 106 4.43 -1.97 -18.63
CA GLU A 106 5.17 -0.97 -19.43
C GLU A 106 4.83 0.47 -19.00
N SER A 107 3.53 0.79 -18.85
CA SER A 107 3.04 2.09 -18.36
C SER A 107 1.56 2.01 -17.94
N SER A 108 1.04 3.06 -17.26
CA SER A 108 -0.39 3.15 -16.94
C SER A 108 -1.21 3.52 -18.18
N LEU A 109 -2.43 2.99 -18.27
CA LEU A 109 -3.37 3.32 -19.34
C LEU A 109 -3.63 4.82 -19.41
N GLN A 110 -3.64 5.35 -20.63
CA GLN A 110 -3.94 6.73 -20.96
C GLN A 110 -5.43 6.91 -21.32
N VAL A 111 -5.91 8.15 -21.33
CA VAL A 111 -7.32 8.51 -21.56
C VAL A 111 -7.94 7.79 -22.79
N PRO A 112 -7.30 7.74 -23.99
CA PRO A 112 -7.90 7.07 -25.15
C PRO A 112 -8.06 5.56 -24.94
N GLU A 113 -7.07 4.93 -24.29
CA GLU A 113 -7.07 3.50 -24.01
C GLU A 113 -8.17 3.16 -23.00
N ILE A 114 -8.28 3.93 -21.92
CA ILE A 114 -9.34 3.77 -20.91
C ILE A 114 -10.71 3.87 -21.58
N LYS A 115 -10.95 4.90 -22.42
CA LYS A 115 -12.22 5.06 -23.16
C LYS A 115 -12.54 3.86 -24.03
N SER A 116 -11.55 3.33 -24.76
CA SER A 116 -11.76 2.12 -25.59
C SER A 116 -12.07 0.88 -24.76
N GLN A 117 -11.43 0.72 -23.59
CA GLN A 117 -11.61 -0.44 -22.72
C GLN A 117 -12.93 -0.37 -21.93
N ILE A 118 -13.48 0.81 -21.66
CA ILE A 118 -14.82 0.99 -21.09
C ILE A 118 -15.88 0.28 -21.97
N GLU A 119 -15.77 0.37 -23.29
CA GLU A 119 -16.71 -0.32 -24.20
C GLU A 119 -16.63 -1.85 -24.09
N VAL A 120 -15.47 -2.39 -23.73
CA VAL A 120 -15.29 -3.82 -23.44
C VAL A 120 -15.96 -4.17 -22.11
N VAL A 121 -15.78 -3.34 -21.08
CA VAL A 121 -16.43 -3.52 -19.77
C VAL A 121 -17.95 -3.48 -19.91
N LYS A 122 -18.52 -2.56 -20.70
CA LYS A 122 -19.95 -2.48 -21.00
C LYS A 122 -20.50 -3.77 -21.60
N LYS A 123 -19.77 -4.37 -22.55
CA LYS A 123 -20.15 -5.66 -23.15
C LYS A 123 -20.13 -6.78 -22.12
N LEU A 124 -19.05 -6.89 -21.33
CA LEU A 124 -18.91 -7.90 -20.28
C LEU A 124 -19.96 -7.78 -19.18
N ALA A 125 -20.43 -6.57 -18.88
CA ALA A 125 -21.40 -6.33 -17.81
C ALA A 125 -22.73 -7.06 -18.02
N THR A 126 -23.08 -7.38 -19.26
CA THR A 126 -24.33 -8.07 -19.63
C THR A 126 -24.32 -9.54 -19.18
N ASP A 127 -23.23 -10.25 -19.46
CA ASP A 127 -23.15 -11.71 -19.27
C ASP A 127 -22.31 -12.10 -18.06
N HIS A 128 -21.32 -11.27 -17.71
CA HIS A 128 -20.29 -11.56 -16.72
C HIS A 128 -20.00 -10.33 -15.82
N PRO A 129 -20.97 -9.89 -15.00
CA PRO A 129 -20.84 -8.66 -14.21
C PRO A 129 -19.69 -8.69 -13.21
N ALA A 130 -19.33 -9.86 -12.66
CA ALA A 130 -18.16 -9.98 -11.78
C ALA A 130 -16.84 -9.72 -12.53
N SER A 131 -16.68 -10.29 -13.73
CA SER A 131 -15.52 -10.04 -14.59
C SER A 131 -15.46 -8.60 -15.05
N ALA A 132 -16.61 -8.04 -15.42
CA ALA A 132 -16.74 -6.64 -15.80
C ALA A 132 -16.36 -5.71 -14.64
N LEU A 133 -16.76 -6.04 -13.40
CA LEU A 133 -16.39 -5.25 -12.22
C LEU A 133 -14.88 -5.28 -11.96
N LEU A 134 -14.24 -6.45 -12.03
CA LEU A 134 -12.78 -6.55 -11.89
C LEU A 134 -12.05 -5.72 -12.95
N TYR A 135 -12.49 -5.81 -14.21
CA TYR A 135 -11.86 -5.08 -15.29
C TYR A 135 -12.12 -3.57 -15.17
N GLY A 136 -13.38 -3.17 -14.92
CA GLY A 136 -13.75 -1.78 -14.69
C GLY A 136 -13.00 -1.15 -13.51
N TRP A 137 -12.75 -1.92 -12.45
CA TRP A 137 -11.95 -1.45 -11.32
C TRP A 137 -10.51 -1.12 -11.72
N SER A 138 -9.88 -1.89 -12.61
CA SER A 138 -8.55 -1.57 -13.12
C SER A 138 -8.52 -0.25 -13.91
N LEU A 139 -9.62 0.06 -14.62
CA LEU A 139 -9.79 1.32 -15.34
C LEU A 139 -9.96 2.50 -14.37
N VAL A 140 -10.72 2.31 -13.30
CA VAL A 140 -10.86 3.31 -12.23
C VAL A 140 -9.51 3.62 -11.60
N GLU A 141 -8.73 2.61 -11.23
CA GLU A 141 -7.39 2.83 -10.67
C GLU A 141 -6.49 3.63 -11.63
N ALA A 142 -6.54 3.33 -12.93
CA ALA A 142 -5.82 4.09 -13.94
C ALA A 142 -6.30 5.54 -14.04
N THR A 143 -7.62 5.76 -14.08
CA THR A 143 -8.21 7.10 -14.11
C THR A 143 -7.86 7.91 -12.86
N LEU A 144 -7.95 7.33 -11.67
CA LEU A 144 -7.59 8.02 -10.42
C LEU A 144 -6.12 8.44 -10.40
N ARG A 145 -5.21 7.64 -10.98
CA ARG A 145 -3.79 8.01 -11.11
C ARG A 145 -3.62 9.21 -12.04
N LEU A 146 -4.29 9.21 -13.20
CA LEU A 146 -4.26 10.34 -14.14
C LEU A 146 -4.84 11.62 -13.52
N VAL A 147 -5.94 11.50 -12.79
CA VAL A 147 -6.56 12.62 -12.08
C VAL A 147 -5.62 13.19 -11.02
N ALA A 148 -5.00 12.33 -10.20
CA ALA A 148 -4.06 12.81 -9.19
C ALA A 148 -2.83 13.49 -9.80
N GLU A 149 -2.33 12.98 -10.93
CA GLU A 149 -1.23 13.62 -11.67
C GLU A 149 -1.66 14.98 -12.25
N HIS A 150 -2.84 15.06 -12.85
CA HIS A 150 -3.40 16.31 -13.38
C HIS A 150 -3.58 17.38 -12.30
N GLU A 151 -4.03 17.00 -11.11
CA GLU A 151 -4.21 17.89 -9.97
C GLU A 151 -2.88 18.22 -9.25
N GLY A 152 -1.73 17.75 -9.76
CA GLY A 152 -0.41 18.01 -9.19
C GLY A 152 -0.20 17.40 -7.80
N LEU A 153 -0.94 16.34 -7.46
CA LEU A 153 -0.90 15.75 -6.12
C LEU A 153 0.38 14.95 -5.92
N THR A 154 1.10 15.26 -4.84
CA THR A 154 2.27 14.48 -4.43
C THR A 154 1.81 13.20 -3.74
N LEU A 155 1.76 12.10 -4.49
CA LEU A 155 1.35 10.81 -3.97
C LEU A 155 2.51 10.11 -3.26
N ALA A 156 2.40 9.97 -1.93
CA ALA A 156 3.33 9.15 -1.14
C ALA A 156 3.22 7.64 -1.43
N ARG A 157 2.07 7.21 -1.99
CA ARG A 157 1.74 5.83 -2.35
C ARG A 157 0.58 5.82 -3.34
N VAL A 158 0.43 4.71 -4.04
CA VAL A 158 -0.54 4.50 -5.14
C VAL A 158 -1.57 3.42 -4.81
N ASP A 159 -1.70 3.04 -3.54
CA ASP A 159 -2.75 2.10 -3.12
C ASP A 159 -4.14 2.71 -3.32
N PRO A 160 -5.11 1.96 -3.87
CA PRO A 160 -6.42 2.52 -4.19
C PRO A 160 -7.14 3.19 -3.00
N PRO A 161 -7.16 2.62 -1.78
CA PRO A 161 -7.78 3.27 -0.62
C PRO A 161 -7.15 4.63 -0.27
N TYR A 162 -5.83 4.74 -0.34
CA TYR A 162 -5.13 6.00 -0.14
C TYR A 162 -5.47 7.02 -1.22
N LEU A 163 -5.40 6.62 -2.48
CA LEU A 163 -5.64 7.51 -3.62
C LEU A 163 -7.06 8.08 -3.58
N MET A 164 -8.06 7.22 -3.36
CA MET A 164 -9.45 7.64 -3.20
C MET A 164 -9.62 8.60 -2.01
N LYS A 165 -9.00 8.30 -0.86
CA LYS A 165 -9.11 9.15 0.33
C LYS A 165 -8.46 10.51 0.10
N HIS A 166 -7.31 10.54 -0.55
CA HIS A 166 -6.59 11.78 -0.82
C HIS A 166 -7.39 12.64 -1.80
N LEU A 167 -7.84 12.09 -2.93
CA LEU A 167 -8.68 12.80 -3.89
C LEU A 167 -9.98 13.33 -3.28
N ALA A 168 -10.60 12.61 -2.34
CA ALA A 168 -11.77 13.08 -1.62
C ALA A 168 -11.45 14.22 -0.65
N THR A 169 -10.27 14.20 -0.04
CA THR A 169 -9.80 15.24 0.90
C THR A 169 -9.49 16.53 0.17
N GLU A 170 -8.91 16.44 -1.03
CA GLU A 170 -8.61 17.57 -1.91
C GLU A 170 -9.85 18.06 -2.69
N GLY A 171 -11.02 17.43 -2.49
CA GLY A 171 -12.29 17.84 -3.12
C GLY A 171 -12.43 17.47 -4.59
N VAL A 172 -11.51 16.68 -5.13
CA VAL A 172 -11.50 16.22 -6.54
C VAL A 172 -12.61 15.20 -6.80
N ILE A 173 -12.89 14.34 -5.81
CA ILE A 173 -14.08 13.48 -5.80
C ILE A 173 -14.99 13.84 -4.64
N SER A 174 -16.30 13.76 -4.87
CA SER A 174 -17.32 13.99 -3.85
C SER A 174 -17.33 12.87 -2.80
N ARG A 175 -17.90 13.18 -1.63
CA ARG A 175 -18.10 12.20 -0.56
C ARG A 175 -18.95 11.00 -1.01
N SER A 176 -19.93 11.23 -1.87
CA SER A 176 -20.78 10.17 -2.45
C SER A 176 -19.99 9.24 -3.37
N GLU A 177 -19.14 9.79 -4.24
CA GLU A 177 -18.28 9.00 -5.12
C GLU A 177 -17.25 8.20 -4.31
N TYR A 178 -16.63 8.83 -3.31
CA TYR A 178 -15.72 8.13 -2.40
C TYR A 178 -16.40 6.93 -1.72
N GLN A 179 -17.62 7.11 -1.18
CA GLN A 179 -18.35 6.01 -0.53
C GLN A 179 -18.71 4.90 -1.52
N LEU A 180 -19.14 5.26 -2.73
CA LEU A 180 -19.46 4.30 -3.78
C LEU A 180 -18.22 3.49 -4.18
N LEU A 181 -17.08 4.15 -4.42
CA LEU A 181 -15.82 3.49 -4.76
C LEU A 181 -15.31 2.59 -3.63
N MET A 182 -15.45 2.98 -2.36
CA MET A 182 -15.09 2.13 -1.21
C MET A 182 -15.97 0.87 -1.10
N ASN A 183 -17.25 1.00 -1.42
CA ASN A 183 -18.17 -0.15 -1.47
C ASN A 183 -17.77 -1.11 -2.59
N VAL A 184 -17.47 -0.58 -3.78
CA VAL A 184 -17.02 -1.37 -4.93
C VAL A 184 -15.66 -2.02 -4.67
N PHE A 185 -14.72 -1.32 -4.02
CA PHE A 185 -13.41 -1.88 -3.63
C PHE A 185 -13.57 -3.14 -2.76
N SER A 186 -14.47 -3.06 -1.77
CA SER A 186 -14.76 -4.19 -0.88
C SER A 186 -15.32 -5.39 -1.67
N LEU A 187 -16.22 -5.12 -2.62
CA LEU A 187 -16.79 -6.13 -3.50
C LEU A 187 -15.74 -6.74 -4.44
N ARG A 188 -14.88 -5.91 -5.05
CA ARG A 188 -13.76 -6.32 -5.91
C ARG A 188 -12.80 -7.25 -5.18
N ASN A 189 -12.44 -6.95 -3.94
CA ASN A 189 -11.55 -7.79 -3.15
C ASN A 189 -12.17 -9.16 -2.89
N ALA A 190 -13.46 -9.21 -2.53
CA ALA A 190 -14.16 -10.47 -2.35
C ALA A 190 -14.15 -11.33 -3.64
N ILE A 191 -14.44 -10.71 -4.80
CA ILE A 191 -14.41 -11.40 -6.11
C ILE A 191 -12.99 -11.88 -6.45
N ALA A 192 -11.98 -11.01 -6.33
CA ALA A 192 -10.60 -11.33 -6.68
C ALA A 192 -10.02 -12.46 -5.82
N HIS A 193 -10.42 -12.54 -4.54
CA HIS A 193 -10.02 -13.62 -3.64
C HIS A 193 -10.93 -14.86 -3.73
N GLY A 194 -11.90 -14.89 -4.64
CA GLY A 194 -12.75 -16.05 -4.90
C GLY A 194 -13.81 -16.31 -3.84
N PHE A 195 -14.14 -15.32 -3.00
CA PHE A 195 -15.26 -15.42 -2.07
C PHE A 195 -16.58 -15.35 -2.83
N LYS A 196 -17.58 -16.10 -2.35
CA LYS A 196 -18.95 -15.98 -2.85
C LYS A 196 -19.49 -14.60 -2.49
N THR A 197 -19.73 -13.78 -3.49
CA THR A 197 -20.43 -12.51 -3.32
C THR A 197 -21.90 -12.69 -3.63
N THR A 198 -22.77 -11.94 -2.94
CA THR A 198 -24.15 -11.75 -3.42
C THR A 198 -24.10 -11.25 -4.85
N GLN A 199 -24.92 -11.82 -5.72
CA GLN A 199 -24.89 -11.66 -7.18
C GLN A 199 -24.48 -10.23 -7.58
N VAL A 200 -23.26 -10.10 -8.13
CA VAL A 200 -22.75 -8.81 -8.63
C VAL A 200 -23.73 -8.31 -9.65
N LYS A 201 -24.33 -7.15 -9.36
CA LYS A 201 -25.37 -6.60 -10.22
C LYS A 201 -24.73 -5.80 -11.35
N GLN A 202 -25.37 -5.88 -12.51
CA GLN A 202 -25.02 -5.08 -13.67
C GLN A 202 -24.99 -3.58 -13.34
N GLU A 203 -25.98 -3.09 -12.57
CA GLU A 203 -26.07 -1.68 -12.14
C GLU A 203 -24.78 -1.17 -11.47
N SER A 204 -24.16 -1.97 -10.59
CA SER A 204 -22.94 -1.59 -9.90
C SER A 204 -21.74 -1.41 -10.84
N VAL A 205 -21.73 -2.13 -11.97
CA VAL A 205 -20.71 -1.95 -13.01
C VAL A 205 -20.94 -0.65 -13.79
N TYR A 206 -22.20 -0.33 -14.11
CA TYR A 206 -22.52 0.92 -14.81
C TYR A 206 -22.29 2.15 -13.94
N ASP A 207 -22.57 2.07 -12.63
CA ASP A 207 -22.25 3.14 -11.68
C ASP A 207 -20.72 3.40 -11.64
N LEU A 208 -19.92 2.33 -11.69
CA LEU A 208 -18.46 2.43 -11.74
C LEU A 208 -17.96 3.06 -13.05
N ILE A 209 -18.54 2.63 -14.19
CA ILE A 209 -18.25 3.20 -15.51
C ILE A 209 -18.59 4.69 -15.52
N LYS A 210 -19.74 5.07 -14.99
CA LYS A 210 -20.20 6.45 -14.95
C LYS A 210 -19.22 7.35 -14.21
N ILE A 211 -18.78 6.97 -13.00
CA ILE A 211 -17.75 7.73 -12.27
C ILE A 211 -16.47 7.85 -13.10
N THR A 212 -16.05 6.76 -13.74
CA THR A 212 -14.84 6.75 -14.57
C THR A 212 -14.98 7.75 -15.73
N GLU A 213 -16.12 7.76 -16.42
CA GLU A 213 -16.40 8.70 -17.51
C GLU A 213 -16.45 10.15 -17.03
N GLU A 214 -17.08 10.42 -15.89
CA GLU A 214 -17.17 11.75 -15.27
C GLU A 214 -15.77 12.30 -14.90
N LEU A 215 -14.92 11.47 -14.30
CA LEU A 215 -13.52 11.80 -14.00
C LEU A 215 -12.67 12.04 -15.26
N LEU A 216 -12.92 11.29 -16.34
CA LEU A 216 -12.23 11.51 -17.61
C LEU A 216 -12.68 12.82 -18.28
N VAL A 217 -13.92 13.25 -18.07
CA VAL A 217 -14.41 14.54 -18.58
C VAL A 217 -13.74 15.70 -17.83
N SER A 218 -13.63 15.63 -16.49
CA SER A 218 -13.00 16.69 -15.70
C SER A 218 -11.54 16.94 -16.07
N LEU A 219 -10.81 15.89 -16.47
CA LEU A 219 -9.44 16.01 -17.01
C LEU A 219 -9.34 16.88 -18.28
N ASN A 220 -10.38 16.91 -19.11
CA ASN A 220 -10.37 17.69 -20.36
C ASN A 220 -10.82 19.14 -20.14
N SER A 221 -11.77 19.37 -19.22
CA SER A 221 -12.33 20.70 -18.97
C SER A 221 -11.34 21.68 -18.32
N SER A 222 -10.32 21.17 -17.61
CA SER A 222 -9.27 22.01 -17.00
C SER A 222 -8.13 22.36 -17.98
N HIS A 223 -7.97 21.60 -19.06
CA HIS A 223 -6.94 21.81 -20.08
C HIS A 223 -7.24 23.02 -21.00
N GLU A 224 -8.50 23.44 -21.10
CA GLU A 224 -8.93 24.63 -21.86
C GLU A 224 -8.66 25.94 -21.11
N TYR A 225 -8.57 25.94 -19.78
CA TYR A 225 -8.31 27.15 -18.99
C TYR A 225 -6.83 27.58 -19.00
N HIS A 226 -5.88 26.66 -19.17
CA HIS A 226 -4.45 26.99 -19.24
C HIS A 226 -3.94 27.30 -20.66
N SER A 227 -4.81 27.23 -21.67
CA SER A 227 -4.44 27.51 -23.08
C SER A 227 -4.72 28.96 -23.50
N HIS A 228 -5.20 29.82 -22.60
CA HIS A 228 -5.58 31.21 -22.88
C HIS A 228 -4.73 32.30 -22.20
N GLU A 229 -3.61 31.95 -21.55
CA GLU A 229 -2.64 32.91 -20.99
C GLU A 229 -1.27 32.81 -21.68
N ASN A 230 -1.23 33.01 -23.00
CA ASN A 230 -0.01 33.37 -23.73
C ASN A 230 -0.27 34.60 -24.61
#